data_AF-A0A8I1THT5-F1
#
_entry.id   AF-A0A8I1THT5-F1
#
_cell.length_a   1.000
_cell.length_b   1.000
_cell.length_c   1.000
_cell.angle_alpha   90.00
_cell.angle_beta   90.00
_cell.angle_gamma   90.00
#
_symmetry.space_group_name_H-M   'P 1'
#
loop_
_entity.id
_entity.type
_entity.pdbx_description
1 polymer ?
#
loop_
_entity_poly.entity_id
_entity_poly.type
_entity_poly.pdbx_seq_one_letter_code
_entity_poly.pdbx_strand_id
1 'polypeptide(L)'
;MDHDTQTTDAIAEALRPVIEKRAAEKAVLLNRPVVARDARIMEACRAVAHASDRLEAARYGPDEIRWRRDLDRAAAKLARVMRGGRP
;
A
#
# COMPACT_ATOMS: atom_id res chain seq x y z
N MET A 1 -35.43 14.56 -29.33
CA MET A 1 -35.29 13.82 -28.05
C MET A 1 -34.61 12.48 -28.32
N ASP A 2 -33.40 12.59 -28.86
CA ASP A 2 -32.12 12.18 -28.27
C ASP A 2 -31.94 10.69 -27.96
N HIS A 3 -31.80 9.93 -29.05
CA HIS A 3 -31.27 8.56 -29.05
C HIS A 3 -29.93 8.44 -28.30
N ASP A 4 -29.13 9.52 -28.30
CA ASP A 4 -27.85 9.61 -27.59
C ASP A 4 -28.02 9.64 -26.06
N THR A 5 -29.08 10.28 -25.56
CA THR A 5 -29.41 10.32 -24.13
C THR A 5 -29.88 8.93 -23.65
N GLN A 6 -30.68 8.26 -24.48
CA GLN A 6 -31.17 6.91 -24.19
C GLN A 6 -30.03 5.87 -24.16
N THR A 7 -29.01 6.05 -25.01
CA THR A 7 -27.83 5.18 -25.06
C THR A 7 -26.90 5.42 -23.87
N THR A 8 -26.72 6.69 -23.47
CA THR A 8 -25.90 7.04 -22.30
C THR A 8 -26.54 6.58 -20.98
N ASP A 9 -27.86 6.65 -20.86
CA ASP A 9 -28.59 6.14 -19.70
C ASP A 9 -28.48 4.61 -19.58
N ALA A 10 -28.57 3.88 -20.70
CA ALA A 10 -28.38 2.43 -20.71
C ALA A 10 -26.96 2.02 -20.31
N ILE A 11 -25.94 2.76 -20.74
CA ILE A 11 -24.54 2.54 -20.33
C ILE A 11 -24.35 2.85 -18.84
N ALA A 12 -24.96 3.94 -18.35
CA ALA A 12 -24.90 4.30 -16.94
C ALA A 12 -25.53 3.21 -16.04
N GLU A 13 -26.67 2.65 -16.48
CA GLU A 13 -27.33 1.55 -15.76
C GLU A 13 -26.50 0.27 -15.76
N ALA A 14 -25.91 -0.08 -16.91
CA ALA A 14 -25.03 -1.25 -17.03
C ALA A 14 -23.76 -1.13 -16.19
N LEU A 15 -23.22 0.09 -16.03
CA LEU A 15 -22.01 0.36 -15.23
C LEU A 15 -22.29 0.57 -13.74
N ARG A 16 -23.53 0.88 -13.34
CA ARG A 16 -23.89 1.17 -11.94
C ARG A 16 -23.43 0.09 -10.96
N PRO A 17 -23.62 -1.23 -11.20
CA PRO A 17 -23.16 -2.27 -10.28
C PRO A 17 -21.63 -2.32 -10.14
N VAL A 18 -20.91 -2.03 -11.24
CA VAL A 18 -19.44 -2.00 -11.25
C VAL A 18 -18.94 -0.79 -10.44
N ILE A 19 -19.57 0.37 -10.62
CA ILE A 19 -19.25 1.60 -9.89
C ILE A 19 -19.54 1.40 -8.40
N GLU A 20 -20.69 0.87 -8.04
CA GLU A 20 -21.07 0.60 -6.64
C GLU A 20 -20.12 -0.38 -5.96
N LYS A 21 -19.75 -1.47 -6.64
CA LYS A 21 -18.74 -2.41 -6.14
C LYS A 21 -17.40 -1.72 -5.88
N ARG A 22 -16.92 -0.90 -6.83
CA ARG A 22 -15.66 -0.15 -6.67
C ARG A 22 -15.75 0.90 -5.57
N ALA A 23 -16.89 1.56 -5.42
CA ALA A 23 -17.13 2.52 -4.36
C ALA A 23 -17.13 1.84 -2.99
N ALA A 24 -17.74 0.66 -2.86
CA ALA A 24 -17.74 -0.15 -1.63
C ALA A 24 -16.32 -0.63 -1.28
N GLU A 25 -15.57 -1.17 -2.25
CA GLU A 25 -14.15 -1.55 -2.07
C GLU A 25 -13.31 -0.35 -1.57
N LYS A 26 -13.54 0.83 -2.15
CA LYS A 26 -12.86 2.07 -1.75
C LYS A 26 -13.27 2.53 -0.35
N ALA A 27 -14.56 2.47 -0.01
CA ALA A 27 -15.06 2.85 1.30
C ALA A 27 -14.46 1.98 2.42
N VAL A 28 -14.31 0.68 2.19
CA VAL A 28 -13.64 -0.23 3.14
C VAL A 28 -12.17 0.16 3.36
N LEU A 29 -11.46 0.58 2.31
CA LEU A 29 -10.08 1.03 2.42
C LEU A 29 -9.95 2.37 3.14
N LEU A 30 -10.88 3.30 2.91
CA LEU A 30 -10.92 4.61 3.57
C LEU A 30 -11.33 4.53 5.04
N ASN A 31 -12.25 3.62 5.38
CA ASN A 31 -12.72 3.41 6.75
C ASN A 31 -11.80 2.50 7.57
N ARG A 32 -10.62 2.13 7.06
CA ARG A 32 -9.67 1.38 7.86
C ARG A 32 -9.24 2.27 9.05
N PRO A 33 -9.41 1.81 10.30
CA PRO A 33 -9.13 2.63 11.47
C PRO A 33 -7.67 3.12 11.43
N VAL A 34 -7.48 4.41 11.68
CA VAL A 34 -6.18 5.09 11.72
C VAL A 34 -5.18 4.33 12.60
N VAL A 35 -5.66 3.76 13.71
CA VAL A 35 -4.90 2.92 14.64
C VAL A 35 -4.23 1.72 13.94
N ALA A 36 -4.91 1.09 12.97
CA ALA A 36 -4.34 -0.03 12.22
C ALA A 36 -3.27 0.42 11.21
N ARG A 37 -3.31 1.68 10.75
CA ARG A 37 -2.27 2.26 9.89
C ARG A 37 -1.03 2.62 10.72
N ASP A 38 -1.22 3.26 11.86
CA ASP A 38 -0.11 3.66 12.73
C ASP A 38 0.64 2.45 13.27
N ALA A 39 -0.08 1.39 13.66
CA ALA A 39 0.53 0.11 14.05
C ALA A 39 1.44 -0.48 12.95
N ARG A 40 1.02 -0.40 11.68
CA ARG A 40 1.83 -0.88 10.53
C ARG A 40 3.02 0.00 10.24
N ILE A 41 2.88 1.32 10.40
CA ILE A 41 4.01 2.24 10.26
C ILE A 41 5.04 1.90 11.34
N MET A 42 4.60 1.75 12.60
CA MET A 42 5.49 1.38 13.71
C MET A 42 6.15 0.03 13.51
N GLU A 43 5.43 -0.99 13.02
CA GLU A 43 5.99 -2.29 12.67
C GLU A 43 7.06 -2.17 11.57
N ALA A 44 6.79 -1.39 10.53
CA ALA A 44 7.75 -1.16 9.45
C ALA A 44 8.99 -0.39 9.93
N CYS A 45 8.84 0.60 10.82
CA CYS A 45 9.96 1.29 11.45
C CYS A 45 10.84 0.34 12.27
N ARG A 46 10.24 -0.58 13.06
CA ARG A 46 11.00 -1.60 13.79
C ARG A 46 11.78 -2.53 12.86
N ALA A 47 11.17 -2.92 11.74
CA ALA A 47 11.85 -3.76 10.75
C ALA A 47 13.07 -3.06 10.13
N VAL A 48 12.97 -1.75 9.84
CA VAL A 48 14.10 -0.94 9.37
C VAL A 48 15.19 -0.86 10.45
N ALA A 49 14.83 -0.55 11.70
CA ALA A 49 15.79 -0.49 12.80
C ALA A 49 16.55 -1.81 12.96
N HIS A 50 15.86 -2.94 13.00
CA HIS A 50 16.51 -4.26 13.08
C HIS A 50 17.40 -4.58 11.87
N ALA A 51 17.01 -4.18 10.67
CA ALA A 51 17.84 -4.38 9.49
C ALA A 51 19.11 -3.52 9.53
N SER A 52 19.00 -2.29 10.04
CA SER A 52 20.15 -1.41 10.29
C SER A 52 21.09 -2.01 11.34
N ASP A 53 20.57 -2.49 12.48
CA ASP A 53 21.37 -3.12 13.53
C ASP A 53 22.14 -4.34 13.00
N ARG A 54 21.49 -5.17 12.16
CA ARG A 54 22.14 -6.33 11.54
C ARG A 54 23.21 -5.94 10.53
N LEU A 55 22.96 -4.91 9.73
CA LEU A 55 23.95 -4.39 8.80
C LEU A 55 25.16 -3.81 9.53
N GLU A 56 24.93 -3.10 10.63
CA GLU A 56 25.99 -2.58 11.49
C GLU A 56 26.78 -3.71 12.17
N ALA A 57 26.11 -4.75 12.66
CA ALA A 57 26.77 -5.92 13.24
C ALA A 57 27.62 -6.70 12.22
N ALA A 58 27.21 -6.70 10.94
CA ALA A 58 27.91 -7.38 9.85
C ALA A 58 28.95 -6.51 9.13
N ARG A 59 29.27 -5.33 9.68
CA ARG A 59 30.12 -4.30 9.08
C ARG A 59 31.41 -4.89 8.47
N TYR A 60 31.59 -4.69 7.16
CA TYR A 60 32.71 -5.16 6.33
C TYR A 60 32.90 -6.68 6.28
N GLY A 61 31.89 -7.46 6.69
CA GLY A 61 31.88 -8.92 6.57
C GLY A 61 31.36 -9.42 5.22
N PRO A 62 31.54 -10.72 4.93
CA PRO A 62 31.03 -11.34 3.70
C PRO A 62 29.51 -11.23 3.53
N ASP A 63 28.78 -11.03 4.64
CA ASP A 63 27.33 -10.89 4.65
C ASP A 63 26.82 -9.43 4.48
N GLU A 64 27.70 -8.43 4.39
CA GLU A 64 27.29 -7.01 4.31
C GLU A 64 26.30 -6.76 3.16
N ILE A 65 26.57 -7.32 1.98
CA ILE A 65 25.71 -7.14 0.79
C ILE A 65 24.31 -7.72 1.03
N ARG A 66 24.21 -8.87 1.71
CA ARG A 66 22.92 -9.48 2.06
C ARG A 66 22.14 -8.55 2.99
N TRP A 67 22.78 -8.03 4.02
CA TRP A 67 22.13 -7.17 5.01
C TRP A 67 21.77 -5.79 4.46
N ARG A 68 22.55 -5.23 3.53
CA ARG A 68 22.17 -4.04 2.76
C ARG A 68 20.87 -4.27 1.99
N ARG A 69 20.75 -5.39 1.28
CA ARG A 69 19.52 -5.72 0.52
C ARG A 69 18.31 -5.94 1.44
N ASP A 70 18.52 -6.48 2.63
CA ASP A 70 17.47 -6.61 3.65
C ASP A 70 16.99 -5.24 4.14
N LEU A 71 17.93 -4.31 4.41
CA LEU A 71 17.61 -2.93 4.78
C LEU A 71 16.85 -2.20 3.68
N ASP A 72 17.28 -2.33 2.42
CA ASP A 72 16.58 -1.75 1.26
C ASP A 72 15.14 -2.27 1.15
N ARG A 73 14.94 -3.58 1.35
CA ARG A 73 13.60 -4.19 1.35
C ARG A 73 12.73 -3.66 2.50
N ALA A 74 13.30 -3.50 3.69
CA ALA A 74 12.59 -2.93 4.84
C ALA A 74 12.20 -1.46 4.58
N ALA A 75 13.12 -0.66 4.04
CA ALA A 75 12.86 0.73 3.67
C ALA A 75 11.77 0.85 2.59
N ALA A 76 11.81 0.00 1.57
CA ALA A 76 10.76 -0.05 0.54
C ALA A 76 9.38 -0.43 1.13
N LYS A 77 9.34 -1.36 2.10
CA LYS A 77 8.11 -1.70 2.83
C LYS A 77 7.58 -0.50 3.61
N LEU A 78 8.43 0.22 4.35
CA LEU A 78 8.05 1.43 5.09
C LEU A 78 7.48 2.49 4.15
N ALA A 79 8.18 2.79 3.04
CA ALA A 79 7.73 3.76 2.06
C ALA A 79 6.34 3.43 1.49
N ARG A 80 6.08 2.15 1.21
CA ARG A 80 4.76 1.69 0.73
C ARG A 80 3.67 1.88 1.77
N VAL A 81 3.94 1.54 3.03
CA VAL A 81 2.97 1.70 4.13
C VAL A 81 2.67 3.18 4.36
N MET A 82 3.69 4.05 4.34
CA MET A 82 3.52 5.49 4.48
C MET A 82 2.67 6.09 3.36
N ARG A 83 2.89 5.65 2.11
CA ARG A 83 2.08 6.02 0.93
C ARG A 83 0.67 5.42 0.90
N GLY A 84 0.27 4.65 1.92
CA GLY A 84 -1.07 4.06 2.00
C GLY A 84 -1.26 2.79 1.16
N GLY A 85 -0.18 2.08 0.82
CA GLY A 85 -0.24 0.80 0.12
C GLY A 85 -0.28 0.89 -1.41
N ARG A 86 -0.14 2.08 -2.01
CA ARG A 86 -0.09 2.23 -3.46
C ARG A 86 1.31 1.84 -3.99
N PRO A 87 1.41 0.97 -5.00
CA PRO A 87 2.67 0.61 -5.65
C PRO A 87 3.36 1.84 -6.24
#